data_AF-A0A1R4EDV4-F1
#
_entry.id   AF-A0A1R4EDV4-F1
#
_cell.length_a   1.000
_cell.length_b   1.000
_cell.length_c   1.000
_cell.angle_alpha   90.00
_cell.angle_beta   90.00
_cell.angle_gamma   90.00
#
_symmetry.space_group_name_H-M   'P 1'
#
loop_
_entity.id
_entity.type
_entity.pdbx_description
1 polymer ?
#
loop_
_entity_poly.entity_id
_entity_poly.type
_entity_poly.pdbx_seq_one_letter_code
_entity_poly.pdbx_strand_id
1 'polypeptide(L)'
;MKVDATQAALELIELLKSKHGELMFHQSGGCCDGSSPMCYPLGEFKVGGQDILVGEIGGCPFYMGKAQHELWQHTDLTIDVVNGRGASFSLEIPEGKRFIVRSEICER
;
A
#
# COMPACT_ATOMS: atom_id res chain seq x y z
N MET A 1 -6.43 6.26 -12.45
CA MET A 1 -6.07 5.66 -11.16
C MET A 1 -5.53 6.76 -10.26
N LYS A 2 -6.22 7.06 -9.17
CA LYS A 2 -5.68 7.86 -8.06
C LYS A 2 -5.42 6.93 -6.87
N VAL A 3 -4.36 7.20 -6.13
CA VAL A 3 -4.07 6.51 -4.86
C VAL A 3 -4.14 7.53 -3.75
N ASP A 4 -5.10 7.37 -2.86
CA ASP A 4 -5.27 8.20 -1.66
C ASP A 4 -5.17 7.32 -0.41
N ALA A 5 -5.07 7.95 0.75
CA ALA A 5 -5.09 7.25 2.04
C ALA A 5 -6.10 7.91 2.99
N THR A 6 -6.73 7.11 3.83
CA THR A 6 -7.59 7.62 4.91
C THR A 6 -6.75 8.29 5.99
N GLN A 7 -7.38 9.15 6.79
CA GLN A 7 -6.71 9.80 7.93
C GLN A 7 -6.06 8.78 8.88
N ALA A 8 -6.74 7.66 9.15
CA ALA A 8 -6.21 6.62 10.03
C ALA A 8 -4.98 5.91 9.42
N ALA A 9 -4.97 5.71 8.10
CA ALA A 9 -3.79 5.18 7.40
C ALA A 9 -2.63 6.18 7.45
N LEU A 10 -2.88 7.48 7.24
CA LEU A 10 -1.87 8.54 7.34
C LEU A 10 -1.25 8.63 8.75
N GLU A 11 -2.06 8.54 9.80
CA GLU A 11 -1.57 8.52 11.19
C GLU A 11 -0.66 7.32 11.46
N LEU A 12 -1.01 6.15 10.94
CA LEU A 12 -0.17 4.96 11.06
C LEU A 12 1.13 5.10 10.25
N ILE A 13 1.06 5.66 9.04
CA ILE A 13 2.24 5.95 8.21
C ILE A 13 3.20 6.87 8.96
N GLU A 14 2.72 7.96 9.53
CA GLU A 14 3.56 8.90 10.30
C GLU A 14 4.17 8.23 11.55
N LEU A 15 3.40 7.40 12.26
CA LEU A 15 3.91 6.63 13.38
C LEU A 15 5.04 5.69 12.94
N LEU A 16 4.84 4.92 11.88
CA LEU A 16 5.87 4.02 11.34
C LEU A 16 7.08 4.80 10.83
N LYS A 17 6.89 5.97 10.21
CA LYS A 17 7.98 6.84 9.74
C LYS A 17 8.83 7.33 10.89
N SER A 18 8.20 7.71 12.00
CA SER A 18 8.93 8.13 13.21
C SER A 18 9.80 7.02 13.81
N LYS A 19 9.43 5.75 13.61
CA LYS A 19 10.12 4.58 14.16
C LYS A 19 11.18 4.01 13.22
N HIS A 20 10.91 4.01 11.91
CA HIS A 20 11.69 3.29 10.91
C HIS A 20 12.32 4.20 9.84
N GLY A 21 11.92 5.48 9.78
CA GLY A 21 12.41 6.44 8.78
C GLY A 21 11.53 6.50 7.54
N GLU A 22 12.13 6.70 6.37
CA GLU A 22 11.37 6.73 5.11
C GLU A 22 10.79 5.34 4.80
N LEU A 23 9.53 5.32 4.37
CA LEU A 23 8.81 4.08 4.06
C LEU A 23 8.41 4.05 2.59
N MET A 24 8.16 2.84 2.09
CA MET A 24 7.60 2.57 0.78
C MET A 24 6.48 1.55 0.89
N PHE A 25 5.51 1.66 -0.01
CA PHE A 25 4.41 0.73 -0.13
C PHE A 25 4.57 -0.11 -1.40
N HIS A 26 4.27 -1.40 -1.29
CA HIS A 26 4.25 -2.29 -2.44
C HIS A 26 3.00 -3.15 -2.44
N GLN A 27 2.35 -3.25 -3.59
CA GLN A 27 1.22 -4.13 -3.82
C GLN A 27 1.52 -5.13 -4.94
N SER A 28 1.82 -6.37 -4.57
CA SER A 28 2.09 -7.48 -5.50
C SER A 28 0.79 -8.17 -5.92
N GLY A 29 0.44 -8.25 -7.21
CA GLY A 29 -0.79 -8.90 -7.71
C GLY A 29 -0.88 -10.44 -7.55
N GLY A 30 -0.37 -11.02 -6.46
CA GLY A 30 -0.24 -12.47 -6.25
C GLY A 30 -1.48 -13.19 -5.69
N CYS A 31 -1.98 -14.13 -6.49
CA CYS A 31 -2.76 -15.38 -6.28
C CYS A 31 -3.86 -15.58 -5.21
N CYS A 32 -4.14 -14.69 -4.25
CA CYS A 32 -5.35 -14.81 -3.42
C CYS A 32 -5.87 -13.42 -3.04
N ASP A 33 -7.04 -13.04 -3.58
CA ASP A 33 -7.88 -11.95 -3.10
C ASP A 33 -7.35 -10.50 -3.14
N GLY A 34 -6.51 -10.12 -4.10
CA GLY A 34 -6.12 -8.70 -4.24
C GLY A 34 -5.33 -8.23 -3.01
N SER A 35 -4.12 -8.75 -2.90
CA SER A 35 -3.17 -8.55 -1.81
C SER A 35 -3.25 -7.18 -1.13
N SER A 36 -3.29 -7.21 0.20
CA SER A 36 -3.18 -6.00 1.02
C SER A 36 -1.89 -5.26 0.72
N PRO A 37 -1.89 -3.92 0.76
CA PRO A 37 -0.69 -3.14 0.49
C PRO A 37 0.29 -3.37 1.63
N MET A 38 1.54 -3.67 1.28
CA MET A 38 2.60 -3.98 2.23
C MET A 38 3.46 -2.73 2.46
N CYS A 39 3.83 -2.47 3.71
CA CYS A 39 4.67 -1.35 4.12
C CYS A 39 6.08 -1.85 4.47
N TYR A 40 7.10 -1.28 3.81
CA TYR A 40 8.51 -1.58 4.01
C TYR A 40 9.32 -0.29 4.22
N PRO A 41 10.52 -0.34 4.82
CA PRO A 41 11.46 0.77 4.77
C PRO A 41 11.86 1.08 3.32
N LEU A 42 12.04 2.36 3.00
CA LEU A 42 12.42 2.81 1.66
C LEU A 42 13.75 2.16 1.24
N GLY A 43 13.73 1.44 0.12
CA GLY A 43 14.90 0.75 -0.45
C GLY A 43 15.14 -0.66 0.08
N GLU A 44 14.37 -1.14 1.07
CA GLU A 44 14.49 -2.51 1.57
C GLU A 44 13.80 -3.52 0.64
N PHE A 45 12.68 -3.12 0.03
CA PHE A 45 12.00 -3.92 -0.98
C PHE A 45 12.57 -3.63 -2.37
N LYS A 46 13.13 -4.65 -3.02
CA LYS A 46 13.58 -4.56 -4.42
C LYS A 46 12.38 -4.63 -5.36
N VAL A 47 11.89 -3.47 -5.76
CA VAL A 47 10.98 -3.34 -6.89
C VAL A 47 11.64 -3.90 -8.16
N GLY A 48 10.96 -4.83 -8.83
CA GLY A 48 11.43 -5.39 -10.09
C GLY A 48 11.11 -4.46 -11.25
N GLY A 49 11.64 -4.75 -12.45
CA GLY A 49 11.35 -3.97 -13.67
C GLY A 49 9.89 -4.04 -14.14
N GLN A 50 9.06 -4.86 -13.49
CA GLN A 50 7.63 -4.95 -13.70
C GLN A 50 6.82 -4.17 -12.65
N ASP A 51 7.45 -3.58 -11.63
CA ASP A 51 6.78 -2.72 -10.67
C ASP A 51 6.86 -1.27 -11.12
N ILE A 52 5.75 -0.55 -11.05
CA ILE A 52 5.66 0.84 -11.42
C ILE A 52 5.20 1.68 -10.22
N LEU A 53 5.72 2.90 -10.14
CA LEU A 53 5.26 3.88 -9.17
C LEU A 53 3.89 4.40 -9.62
N VAL A 54 2.87 4.17 -8.80
CA VAL A 54 1.49 4.53 -9.14
C VAL A 54 0.97 5.75 -8.40
N GLY A 55 1.64 6.14 -7.32
CA GLY A 55 1.28 7.30 -6.53
C GLY A 55 2.12 7.41 -5.26
N GLU A 56 1.72 8.34 -4.40
CA GLU A 56 2.35 8.60 -3.11
C GLU A 56 1.27 8.77 -2.05
N ILE A 57 1.44 8.14 -0.89
CA ILE A 57 0.53 8.25 0.26
C ILE A 57 1.32 8.68 1.50
N GLY A 58 0.91 9.76 2.16
CA GLY A 58 1.59 10.23 3.38
C GLY A 58 3.09 10.52 3.21
N GLY A 59 3.54 10.92 2.02
CA GLY A 59 4.95 11.12 1.72
C GLY A 59 5.72 9.82 1.38
N CYS A 60 5.03 8.70 1.19
CA CYS A 60 5.63 7.41 0.90
C CYS A 60 5.27 6.93 -0.51
N PRO A 61 6.24 6.53 -1.34
CA PRO A 61 5.98 6.03 -2.68
C PRO A 61 5.21 4.70 -2.65
N PHE A 62 4.19 4.59 -3.48
CA PHE A 62 3.37 3.39 -3.63
C PHE A 62 3.64 2.73 -4.98
N TYR A 63 4.17 1.50 -4.92
CA TYR A 63 4.50 0.69 -6.08
C TYR A 63 3.47 -0.41 -6.30
N MET A 64 3.16 -0.67 -7.57
CA MET A 64 2.25 -1.73 -7.99
C MET A 64 2.81 -2.46 -9.20
N GLY A 65 2.57 -3.77 -9.29
CA GLY A 65 2.93 -4.53 -10.49
C GLY A 65 2.21 -3.99 -11.74
N LYS A 66 2.93 -3.85 -12.85
CA LYS A 66 2.45 -3.29 -14.12
C LYS A 66 1.17 -3.96 -14.63
N ALA A 67 1.08 -5.30 -14.54
CA ALA A 67 -0.11 -6.04 -14.92
C ALA A 67 -1.33 -5.68 -14.03
N GLN A 68 -1.10 -5.47 -12.73
CA GLN A 68 -2.15 -5.03 -11.81
C GLN A 68 -2.57 -3.58 -12.09
N HIS A 69 -1.60 -2.72 -12.38
CA HIS A 69 -1.88 -1.35 -12.78
C HIS A 69 -2.68 -1.27 -14.08
N GLU A 70 -2.36 -2.07 -15.10
CA GLU A 70 -3.14 -2.12 -16.35
C GLU A 70 -4.59 -2.59 -16.11
N LEU A 71 -4.80 -3.48 -15.13
CA LEU A 71 -6.15 -3.90 -14.71
C LEU A 71 -6.88 -2.80 -13.92
N TRP A 72 -6.17 -2.04 -13.08
CA TRP A 72 -6.74 -1.09 -12.13
C TRP A 72 -6.59 0.37 -12.56
N GLN A 73 -6.11 0.63 -13.77
CA GLN A 73 -5.88 1.98 -14.29
C GLN A 73 -7.14 2.87 -14.27
N HIS A 74 -8.32 2.26 -14.22
CA HIS A 74 -9.64 2.90 -14.12
C HIS A 74 -10.29 2.83 -12.74
N THR A 75 -9.55 2.41 -11.72
CA THR A 75 -10.03 2.24 -10.34
C THR A 75 -9.35 3.26 -9.44
N ASP A 76 -10.09 3.92 -8.55
CA ASP A 76 -9.45 4.75 -7.53
C ASP A 76 -9.21 3.90 -6.28
N LEU A 77 -7.99 3.99 -5.75
CA LEU A 77 -7.51 3.19 -4.64
C LEU A 77 -7.41 4.07 -3.41
N THR A 78 -8.17 3.72 -2.38
CA THR A 78 -8.06 4.35 -1.07
C THR A 78 -7.43 3.35 -0.11
N ILE A 79 -6.23 3.69 0.38
CA ILE A 79 -5.54 2.90 1.38
C ILE A 79 -6.11 3.23 2.75
N ASP A 80 -6.65 2.23 3.42
CA ASP A 80 -7.22 2.35 4.75
C ASP A 80 -6.52 1.40 5.72
N VAL A 81 -6.78 1.57 7.00
CA VAL A 81 -6.24 0.73 8.06
C VAL A 81 -7.36 0.13 8.88
N VAL A 82 -7.22 -1.14 9.21
CA VAL A 82 -8.13 -1.84 10.13
C VAL A 82 -7.35 -2.52 11.23
N ASN A 83 -7.97 -2.67 12.40
CA ASN A 83 -7.39 -3.44 13.49
C ASN A 83 -7.45 -4.92 13.13
N GLY A 84 -6.31 -5.61 13.22
CA GLY A 84 -6.20 -7.01 12.86
C GLY A 84 -4.75 -7.46 12.69
N ARG A 85 -4.53 -8.77 12.61
CA ARG A 85 -3.22 -9.30 12.23
C ARG A 85 -2.94 -8.92 10.76
N GLY A 86 -1.96 -8.05 10.56
CA GLY A 86 -1.41 -7.74 9.24
C GLY A 86 -0.74 -8.92 8.57
N ALA A 87 -0.38 -8.71 7.31
CA ALA A 87 0.42 -9.68 6.58
C ALA A 87 1.79 -9.82 7.23
N SER A 88 2.29 -11.05 7.38
CA SER A 88 3.44 -11.44 8.23
C SER A 88 4.77 -10.73 7.97
N PHE A 89 4.87 -9.88 6.94
CA PHE A 89 6.08 -9.15 6.55
C PHE A 89 5.94 -7.62 6.62
N SER A 90 4.79 -7.09 7.04
CA SER A 90 4.55 -5.64 7.04
C SER A 90 4.90 -4.99 8.38
N LEU A 91 5.41 -3.76 8.35
CA LEU A 91 5.89 -3.06 9.56
C LEU A 91 4.80 -2.74 10.59
N GLU A 92 3.52 -2.73 10.20
CA GLU A 92 2.42 -2.41 11.12
C GLU A 92 2.00 -3.55 12.06
N ILE A 93 2.59 -4.75 11.94
CA ILE A 93 2.24 -5.91 12.79
C ILE A 93 2.33 -5.60 14.30
N PRO A 94 3.40 -4.95 14.82
CA PRO A 94 3.51 -4.65 16.24
C PRO A 94 2.41 -3.70 16.74
N GLU A 95 1.83 -2.90 15.84
CA GLU A 95 0.73 -1.97 16.16
C GLU A 95 -0.64 -2.66 16.18
N GLY A 96 -0.72 -3.95 15.85
CA GLY A 96 -1.98 -4.71 15.79
C GLY A 96 -2.93 -4.22 14.70
N LYS A 97 -2.38 -3.54 13.69
CA LYS A 97 -3.10 -2.95 12.56
C LYS A 97 -2.69 -3.65 11.27
N ARG A 98 -3.49 -3.47 10.22
CA ARG A 98 -3.17 -3.90 8.86
C ARG A 98 -3.68 -2.87 7.87
N PHE A 99 -2.89 -2.61 6.83
CA PHE A 99 -3.40 -1.83 5.71
C PHE A 99 -4.32 -2.69 4.83
N ILE A 100 -5.31 -2.03 4.24
CA ILE A 100 -6.23 -2.60 3.26
C ILE A 100 -6.37 -1.63 2.10
N VAL A 101 -6.57 -2.16 0.89
CA VAL A 101 -6.99 -1.33 -0.24
C VAL A 101 -8.51 -1.38 -0.31
N ARG A 102 -9.14 -0.20 -0.27
CA ARG A 102 -10.52 -0.01 -0.68
C ARG A 102 -10.50 0.44 -2.13
N SER A 103 -10.95 -0.43 -3.03
CA SER A 103 -11.17 -0.09 -4.42
C SER A 103 -12.65 0.22 -4.61
N GLU A 104 -12.97 1.43 -5.05
CA GLU A 104 -14.29 1.73 -5.60
C GLU A 104 -14.22 1.57 -7.12
N ILE A 105 -15.05 0.68 -7.67
CA ILE A 105 -15.18 0.55 -9.12
C ILE A 105 -15.87 1.83 -9.60
N CYS A 106 -15.14 2.69 -10.30
CA CYS A 106 -15.77 3.75 -11.07
C CYS A 106 -16.55 3.10 -12.22
N GLU A 107 -17.86 2.94 -12.07
CA GLU A 107 -18.77 2.80 -13.21
C GLU A 107 -18.72 4.12 -14.00
N ARG A 108 -17.86 4.21 -15.01
CA ARG A 108 -17.79 5.38 -15.90
C ARG A 108 -17.86 4.98 -17.36
#